data_AF-A0A2Z6NAN2-F1
#
_entry.id   AF-A0A2Z6NAN2-F1
#
_cell.length_a   1.000
_cell.length_b   1.000
_cell.length_c   1.000
_cell.angle_alpha   90.00
_cell.angle_beta   90.00
_cell.angle_gamma   90.00
#
_symmetry.space_group_name_H-M   'P 1'
#
loop_
_entity.id
_entity.type
_entity.pdbx_description
1 polymer ?
#
loop_
_entity_poly.entity_id
_entity_poly.type
_entity_poly.pdbx_seq_one_letter_code
_entity_poly.pdbx_strand_id
1 'polypeptide(L)'
;MSRLRRLFQSSMDATKKAISGSFDDLMPPPEKYIFNFNSKQELNKWHLYSDSEFGGLSSASLQIPESENGSSTGIFSGNLSLEVTQGAKWSISRGGFCGMRSKKIYTENWVNSPGQMEDNSWQSFIYVPKDNWYIAKIPLARYLPTWRGNVIDEEIEMNPSRVLGMSLSVNAEGGVPGAKSGPGDFRLELDWIKAIRTQ
;
A
#
# COMPACT_ATOMS: atom_id res chain seq x y z
N MET A 1 -0.53 -42.41 14.45
CA MET A 1 0.01 -41.90 15.74
C MET A 1 0.96 -40.69 15.53
N SER A 2 0.60 -39.63 14.77
CA SER A 2 1.60 -38.60 14.39
C SER A 2 1.16 -37.12 14.38
N ARG A 3 -0.10 -36.78 14.67
CA ARG A 3 -0.56 -35.37 14.70
C ARG A 3 -0.78 -34.84 16.12
N LEU A 4 -1.40 -35.65 16.98
CA LEU A 4 -1.68 -35.28 18.37
C LEU A 4 -0.39 -35.03 19.17
N ARG A 5 0.62 -35.91 18.99
CA ARG A 5 1.93 -35.76 19.64
C ARG A 5 2.66 -34.48 19.21
N ARG A 6 2.48 -34.04 17.95
CA ARG A 6 3.09 -32.83 17.40
C ARG A 6 2.44 -31.55 17.96
N LEU A 7 1.13 -31.59 18.20
CA LEU A 7 0.38 -30.50 18.87
C LEU A 7 0.76 -30.38 20.34
N PHE A 8 0.91 -31.50 21.05
CA PHE A 8 1.41 -31.49 22.43
C PHE A 8 2.87 -31.00 22.51
N GLN A 9 3.73 -31.44 21.59
CA GLN A 9 5.12 -30.98 21.55
C GLN A 9 5.20 -29.46 21.32
N SER A 10 4.49 -28.94 20.31
CA SER A 10 4.46 -27.50 20.01
C SER A 10 3.87 -26.66 21.15
N SER A 11 2.87 -27.17 21.87
CA SER A 11 2.34 -26.53 23.07
C SER A 11 3.37 -26.48 24.22
N MET A 12 4.09 -27.58 24.45
CA MET A 12 5.14 -27.64 25.46
C MET A 12 6.35 -26.76 25.12
N ASP A 13 6.72 -26.69 23.84
CA ASP A 13 7.82 -25.85 23.36
C ASP A 13 7.44 -24.36 23.44
N ALA A 14 6.20 -24.00 23.08
CA ALA A 14 5.67 -22.64 23.26
C ALA A 14 5.59 -22.24 24.73
N THR A 15 5.17 -23.15 25.61
CA THR A 15 5.09 -22.92 27.06
C THR A 15 6.48 -22.76 27.68
N LYS A 16 7.44 -23.61 27.29
CA LYS A 16 8.84 -23.48 27.72
C LYS A 16 9.45 -22.15 27.27
N LYS A 17 9.17 -21.72 26.03
CA LYS A 17 9.68 -20.46 25.48
C LYS A 17 9.08 -19.23 26.17
N ALA A 18 7.80 -19.29 26.54
CA ALA A 18 7.13 -18.25 27.32
C ALA A 18 7.66 -18.16 28.77
N ILE A 19 7.97 -19.30 29.40
CA ILE A 19 8.51 -19.35 30.77
C ILE A 19 10.00 -18.96 30.81
N SER A 20 10.77 -19.25 29.75
CA SER A 20 12.20 -18.93 29.67
C SER A 20 12.51 -17.44 29.42
N GLY A 21 11.51 -16.56 29.43
CA GLY A 21 11.72 -15.11 29.47
C GLY A 21 12.25 -14.47 28.19
N SER A 22 12.15 -15.12 27.02
CA SER A 22 12.38 -14.45 25.73
C SER A 22 11.13 -13.62 25.35
N PHE A 23 10.79 -12.62 26.16
CA PHE A 23 9.67 -11.72 25.86
C PHE A 23 9.87 -10.98 24.54
N ASP A 24 11.11 -10.76 24.11
CA ASP A 24 11.44 -10.18 22.80
C ASP A 24 10.98 -11.05 21.63
N ASP A 25 10.93 -12.38 21.79
CA ASP A 25 10.44 -13.33 20.78
C ASP A 25 8.91 -13.48 20.78
N LEU A 26 8.24 -12.99 21.82
CA LEU A 26 6.77 -12.90 21.90
C LEU A 26 6.26 -11.57 21.33
N MET A 27 7.12 -10.57 21.24
CA MET A 27 6.82 -9.30 20.62
C MET A 27 6.98 -9.41 19.11
N PRO A 28 6.03 -8.90 18.29
CA PRO A 28 6.25 -8.83 16.86
C PRO A 28 7.53 -8.01 16.55
N PRO A 29 8.23 -8.29 15.44
CA PRO A 29 9.50 -7.62 15.15
C PRO A 29 9.29 -6.10 15.03
N PRO A 30 10.33 -5.29 15.34
CA PRO A 30 10.24 -3.83 15.28
C PRO A 30 9.97 -3.32 13.86
N GLU A 31 10.38 -4.09 12.84
CA GLU A 31 10.02 -3.85 11.45
C GLU A 31 9.57 -5.14 10.75
N LYS A 32 8.64 -5.02 9.80
CA LYS A 32 8.14 -6.13 8.99
C LYS A 32 8.00 -5.67 7.54
N TYR A 33 8.61 -6.40 6.60
CA TYR A 33 8.35 -6.19 5.18
C TYR A 33 6.89 -6.50 4.85
N ILE A 34 6.23 -5.54 4.23
CA ILE A 34 4.92 -5.72 3.61
C ILE A 34 5.10 -6.05 2.13
N PHE A 35 5.98 -5.28 1.46
CA PHE A 35 6.41 -5.47 0.08
C PHE A 35 7.92 -5.22 -0.02
N ASN A 36 8.62 -5.97 -0.86
CA ASN A 36 10.07 -5.87 -1.03
C ASN A 36 10.53 -5.86 -2.49
N PHE A 37 9.61 -5.99 -3.45
CA PHE A 37 9.83 -5.88 -4.90
C PHE A 37 11.03 -6.68 -5.45
N ASN A 38 11.49 -7.71 -4.74
CA ASN A 38 12.67 -8.48 -5.11
C ASN A 38 12.38 -9.62 -6.10
N SER A 39 11.10 -9.81 -6.42
CA SER A 39 10.59 -11.00 -7.09
C SER A 39 9.36 -10.64 -7.92
N LYS A 40 9.30 -11.12 -9.17
CA LYS A 40 8.15 -10.89 -10.08
C LYS A 40 6.83 -11.40 -9.49
N GLN A 41 6.86 -12.33 -8.54
CA GLN A 41 5.69 -12.80 -7.82
C GLN A 41 5.03 -11.69 -6.98
N GLU A 42 5.78 -10.67 -6.55
CA GLU A 42 5.25 -9.48 -5.86
C GLU A 42 4.24 -8.73 -6.73
N LEU A 43 4.41 -8.71 -8.06
CA LEU A 43 3.49 -8.04 -8.99
C LEU A 43 2.06 -8.57 -8.84
N ASN A 44 1.91 -9.86 -8.55
CA ASN A 44 0.60 -10.48 -8.35
C ASN A 44 -0.09 -10.01 -7.05
N LYS A 45 0.60 -9.31 -6.15
CA LYS A 45 0.02 -8.73 -4.95
C LYS A 45 -0.58 -7.35 -5.22
N TRP A 46 -0.41 -6.79 -6.41
CA TRP A 46 -0.88 -5.46 -6.77
C TRP A 46 -1.97 -5.52 -7.85
N HIS A 47 -2.84 -4.52 -7.82
CA HIS A 47 -3.83 -4.24 -8.85
C HIS A 47 -3.63 -2.80 -9.31
N LEU A 48 -3.34 -2.62 -10.59
CA LEU A 48 -3.22 -1.32 -11.22
C LEU A 48 -4.60 -0.77 -11.55
N TYR A 49 -4.75 0.54 -11.39
CA TYR A 49 -5.96 1.27 -11.76
C TYR A 49 -5.59 2.67 -12.24
N SER A 50 -6.46 3.28 -13.03
CA SER A 50 -6.31 4.65 -13.53
C SER A 50 -7.68 5.25 -13.85
N ASP A 51 -7.70 6.55 -14.14
CA ASP A 51 -8.90 7.25 -14.59
C ASP A 51 -9.57 6.65 -15.83
N SER A 52 -8.87 5.80 -16.60
CA SER A 52 -9.38 5.11 -17.78
C SER A 52 -10.54 4.17 -17.49
N GLU A 53 -10.66 3.65 -16.25
CA GLU A 53 -11.84 2.90 -15.79
C GLU A 53 -13.11 3.76 -15.81
N PHE A 54 -12.94 5.08 -15.80
CA PHE A 54 -14.00 6.07 -15.78
C PHE A 54 -13.97 6.99 -17.02
N GLY A 55 -13.27 6.57 -18.09
CA GLY A 55 -13.22 7.30 -19.36
C GLY A 55 -12.07 8.29 -19.52
N GLY A 56 -11.15 8.40 -18.56
CA GLY A 56 -9.89 9.12 -18.71
C GLY A 56 -8.92 8.42 -19.67
N LEU A 57 -7.82 9.09 -20.00
CA LEU A 57 -6.79 8.57 -20.91
C LEU A 57 -5.44 8.28 -20.23
N SER A 58 -5.38 8.25 -18.89
CA SER A 58 -4.16 7.89 -18.19
C SER A 58 -3.89 6.39 -18.27
N SER A 59 -2.61 6.01 -18.15
CA SER A 59 -2.15 4.63 -18.19
C SER A 59 -1.09 4.36 -17.13
N ALA A 60 -1.04 3.13 -16.63
CA ALA A 60 -0.15 2.70 -15.57
C ALA A 60 0.41 1.30 -15.82
N SER A 61 1.64 1.07 -15.37
CA SER A 61 2.33 -0.21 -15.39
C SER A 61 3.16 -0.41 -14.13
N LEU A 62 3.31 -1.66 -13.70
CA LEU A 62 4.19 -2.06 -12.61
C LEU A 62 5.06 -3.20 -13.10
N GLN A 63 6.37 -3.02 -13.01
CA GLN A 63 7.36 -3.98 -13.51
C GLN A 63 8.47 -4.17 -12.49
N ILE A 64 9.07 -5.36 -12.47
CA ILE A 64 10.33 -5.63 -11.75
C ILE A 64 11.31 -6.12 -12.83
N PRO A 65 12.21 -5.26 -13.33
CA PRO A 65 13.17 -5.66 -14.34
C PRO A 65 14.16 -6.68 -13.77
N GLU A 66 14.69 -7.54 -14.64
CA GLU A 66 15.75 -8.46 -14.24
C GLU A 66 17.05 -7.67 -14.06
N SER A 67 17.69 -7.84 -12.91
CA SER A 67 18.93 -7.16 -12.57
C SER A 67 20.06 -8.18 -12.55
N GLU A 68 21.07 -7.96 -13.39
CA GLU A 68 22.28 -8.78 -13.44
C GLU A 68 23.08 -8.72 -12.12
N ASN A 69 22.92 -7.63 -11.36
CA ASN A 69 23.63 -7.37 -10.11
C ASN A 69 22.84 -7.78 -8.85
N GLY A 70 21.70 -8.48 -9.00
CA GLY A 70 20.91 -9.04 -7.90
C GLY A 70 20.05 -8.05 -7.10
N SER A 71 20.17 -6.74 -7.33
CA SER A 71 19.27 -5.73 -6.76
C SER A 71 18.12 -5.46 -7.72
N SER A 72 16.92 -5.91 -7.37
CA SER A 72 15.69 -5.73 -8.13
C SER A 72 14.80 -4.71 -7.43
N THR A 73 14.27 -3.75 -8.18
CA THR A 73 13.34 -2.73 -7.68
C THR A 73 12.02 -2.79 -8.43
N GLY A 74 10.94 -2.36 -7.78
CA GLY A 74 9.64 -2.17 -8.40
C GLY A 74 9.60 -0.84 -9.14
N ILE A 75 9.21 -0.86 -10.41
CA ILE A 75 9.03 0.34 -11.23
C ILE A 75 7.54 0.53 -11.48
N PHE A 76 6.94 1.47 -10.76
CA PHE A 76 5.59 1.95 -11.01
C PHE A 76 5.66 3.17 -11.94
N SER A 77 5.16 3.04 -13.17
CA SER A 77 5.31 4.06 -14.20
C SER A 77 4.10 4.16 -15.12
N GLY A 78 4.00 5.25 -15.86
CA GLY A 78 2.89 5.44 -16.78
C GLY A 78 2.81 6.87 -17.30
N ASN A 79 1.68 7.19 -17.91
CA ASN A 79 1.37 8.50 -18.43
C ASN A 79 0.08 9.03 -17.80
N LEU A 80 0.11 10.26 -17.30
CA LEU A 80 -1.06 10.97 -16.80
C LEU A 80 -1.62 11.87 -17.89
N SER A 81 -2.93 11.76 -18.15
CA SER A 81 -3.64 12.63 -19.08
C SER A 81 -4.84 13.29 -18.40
N LEU A 82 -5.04 14.58 -18.68
CA LEU A 82 -6.24 15.31 -18.24
C LEU A 82 -7.41 15.14 -19.23
N GLU A 83 -7.17 14.46 -20.35
CA GLU A 83 -8.18 14.23 -21.36
C GLU A 83 -9.16 13.12 -20.94
N VAL A 84 -10.43 13.34 -21.29
CA VAL A 84 -11.53 12.42 -20.99
C VAL A 84 -12.30 12.16 -22.28
N THR A 85 -12.65 10.90 -22.50
CA THR A 85 -13.38 10.46 -23.68
C THR A 85 -14.75 11.13 -23.73
N GLN A 86 -15.04 11.81 -24.85
CA GLN A 86 -16.32 12.47 -25.06
C GLN A 86 -17.45 11.43 -25.13
N GLY A 87 -18.46 11.55 -24.26
CA GLY A 87 -19.60 10.61 -24.20
C GLY A 87 -19.35 9.37 -23.34
N ALA A 88 -18.32 9.34 -22.49
CA ALA A 88 -18.12 8.28 -21.52
C ALA A 88 -19.38 8.08 -20.64
N LYS A 89 -19.76 6.82 -20.43
CA LYS A 89 -20.93 6.43 -19.62
C LYS A 89 -20.84 6.95 -18.18
N TRP A 90 -19.61 7.08 -17.67
CA TRP A 90 -19.30 7.65 -16.36
C TRP A 90 -18.64 9.01 -16.61
N SER A 91 -19.31 10.10 -16.23
CA SER A 91 -18.75 11.44 -16.36
C SER A 91 -17.83 11.73 -15.16
N ILE A 92 -16.53 11.59 -15.36
CA ILE A 92 -15.55 12.13 -14.40
C ILE A 92 -15.43 13.63 -14.58
N SER A 93 -15.44 14.35 -13.46
CA SER A 93 -15.22 15.80 -13.46
C SER A 93 -13.74 16.16 -13.59
N ARG A 94 -12.83 15.20 -13.31
CA ARG A 94 -11.36 15.37 -13.37
C ARG A 94 -10.69 14.05 -13.75
N GLY A 95 -9.84 14.11 -14.78
CA GLY A 95 -8.88 13.05 -15.13
C GLY A 95 -7.51 13.30 -14.50
N GLY A 96 -6.54 12.50 -14.90
CA GLY A 96 -5.13 12.63 -14.54
C GLY A 96 -4.74 11.85 -13.29
N PHE A 97 -5.19 10.60 -13.11
CA PHE A 97 -4.69 9.77 -12.02
C PHE A 97 -4.36 8.33 -12.42
N CYS A 98 -3.31 7.82 -11.80
CA CYS A 98 -2.88 6.43 -11.85
C CYS A 98 -2.60 5.95 -10.44
N GLY A 99 -2.88 4.67 -10.16
CA GLY A 99 -2.54 4.09 -8.89
C GLY A 99 -2.33 2.59 -8.94
N MET A 100 -1.76 2.07 -7.87
CA MET A 100 -1.70 0.66 -7.60
C MET A 100 -2.19 0.39 -6.19
N ARG A 101 -3.07 -0.60 -6.05
CA ARG A 101 -3.66 -1.03 -4.78
C ARG A 101 -3.18 -2.43 -4.45
N SER A 102 -2.80 -2.66 -3.21
CA SER A 102 -2.47 -4.00 -2.75
C SER A 102 -3.72 -4.88 -2.70
N LYS A 103 -3.56 -6.17 -2.99
CA LYS A 103 -4.51 -7.19 -2.53
C LYS A 103 -4.54 -7.19 -1.00
N LYS A 104 -5.60 -7.76 -0.42
CA LYS A 104 -5.80 -7.76 1.04
C LYS A 104 -4.53 -8.22 1.77
N ILE A 105 -4.04 -7.36 2.66
CA ILE A 105 -2.94 -7.66 3.58
C ILE A 105 -3.60 -8.44 4.71
N TYR A 106 -3.65 -9.77 4.59
CA TYR A 106 -4.21 -10.60 5.65
C TYR A 106 -3.34 -10.47 6.91
N THR A 107 -3.90 -9.90 7.97
CA THR A 107 -3.38 -10.07 9.34
C THR A 107 -4.02 -11.31 9.96
N GLU A 108 -3.25 -12.07 10.74
CA GLU A 108 -3.58 -13.45 11.18
C GLU A 108 -4.82 -13.58 12.10
N ASN A 109 -5.43 -12.48 12.55
CA ASN A 109 -6.54 -12.46 13.50
C ASN A 109 -7.84 -11.86 12.92
N TRP A 110 -8.23 -12.24 11.70
CA TRP A 110 -9.41 -11.67 11.05
C TRP A 110 -10.70 -12.46 11.37
N VAL A 111 -11.63 -11.82 12.11
CA VAL A 111 -13.05 -12.21 12.19
C VAL A 111 -13.86 -11.14 11.47
N ASN A 112 -14.52 -11.51 10.38
CA ASN A 112 -15.49 -10.64 9.73
C ASN A 112 -16.71 -10.49 10.65
N SER A 113 -17.08 -9.27 11.02
CA SER A 113 -18.49 -8.98 11.27
C SER A 113 -19.18 -8.93 9.90
N PRO A 114 -20.11 -9.85 9.59
CA PRO A 114 -20.89 -9.74 8.35
C PRO A 114 -21.74 -8.47 8.45
N GLY A 115 -21.48 -7.46 7.60
CA GLY A 115 -22.41 -6.33 7.46
C GLY A 115 -21.84 -4.92 7.21
N GLN A 116 -20.53 -4.68 7.19
CA GLN A 116 -20.01 -3.35 6.79
C GLN A 116 -19.44 -3.38 5.37
N MET A 117 -20.17 -2.77 4.44
CA MET A 117 -19.79 -2.59 3.03
C MET A 117 -18.91 -1.35 2.79
N GLU A 118 -18.51 -0.63 3.84
CA GLU A 118 -17.73 0.60 3.70
C GLU A 118 -16.31 0.39 4.21
N ASP A 119 -15.40 0.14 3.29
CA ASP A 119 -13.97 0.27 3.56
C ASP A 119 -13.67 1.77 3.69
N ASN A 120 -13.51 2.25 4.92
CA ASN A 120 -13.00 3.60 5.16
C ASN A 120 -11.62 3.73 4.50
N SER A 121 -11.42 4.84 3.82
CA SER A 121 -10.15 5.17 3.19
C SER A 121 -9.48 6.30 3.94
N TRP A 122 -8.17 6.23 4.06
CA TRP A 122 -7.38 7.36 4.54
C TRP A 122 -6.22 7.60 3.59
N GLN A 123 -5.78 8.85 3.48
CA GLN A 123 -4.67 9.24 2.62
C GLN A 123 -3.61 10.05 3.37
N SER A 124 -2.36 9.92 2.94
CA SER A 124 -1.28 10.81 3.31
C SER A 124 -0.49 11.16 2.06
N PHE A 125 0.09 12.35 2.03
CA PHE A 125 0.83 12.83 0.87
C PHE A 125 2.33 12.64 1.08
N ILE A 126 3.00 12.08 0.07
CA ILE A 126 4.43 11.82 0.08
C ILE A 126 5.08 12.71 -0.97
N TYR A 127 6.15 13.39 -0.57
CA TYR A 127 7.00 14.17 -1.47
C TYR A 127 8.35 13.48 -1.54
N VAL A 128 8.76 13.13 -2.75
CA VAL A 128 10.03 12.46 -3.01
C VAL A 128 10.90 13.34 -3.92
N PRO A 129 12.20 13.50 -3.60
CA PRO A 129 13.13 14.20 -4.47
C PRO A 129 13.29 13.44 -5.79
N LYS A 130 13.27 14.17 -6.91
CA LYS A 130 13.52 13.59 -8.23
C LYS A 130 14.93 12.97 -8.26
N ASP A 131 15.07 11.83 -8.92
CA ASP A 131 16.35 11.15 -9.20
C ASP A 131 17.16 10.75 -7.95
N ASN A 132 16.54 10.69 -6.76
CA ASN A 132 17.22 10.32 -5.51
C ASN A 132 16.40 9.31 -4.70
N TRP A 133 17.08 8.30 -4.14
CA TRP A 133 16.47 7.40 -3.16
C TRP A 133 16.11 8.15 -1.88
N TYR A 134 14.90 7.91 -1.39
CA TYR A 134 14.38 8.58 -0.20
C TYR A 134 13.55 7.62 0.65
N ILE A 135 13.80 7.60 1.96
CA ILE A 135 13.01 6.82 2.91
C ILE A 135 11.92 7.73 3.49
N ALA A 136 10.68 7.53 3.05
CA ALA A 136 9.52 8.20 3.64
C ALA A 136 9.01 7.40 4.85
N LYS A 137 9.00 8.03 6.03
CA LYS A 137 8.37 7.49 7.25
C LYS A 137 7.09 8.26 7.53
N ILE A 138 5.95 7.57 7.53
CA ILE A 138 4.63 8.18 7.67
C ILE A 138 3.92 7.55 8.87
N PRO A 139 3.76 8.28 9.99
CA PRO A 139 2.93 7.83 11.09
C PRO A 139 1.48 7.65 10.64
N LEU A 140 0.81 6.59 11.10
CA LEU A 140 -0.62 6.38 10.81
C LEU A 140 -1.48 7.58 11.28
N ALA A 141 -1.06 8.29 12.32
CA ALA A 141 -1.71 9.51 12.80
C ALA A 141 -1.66 10.70 11.81
N ARG A 142 -0.85 10.64 10.73
CA ARG A 142 -0.82 11.66 9.67
C ARG A 142 -1.77 11.35 8.50
N TYR A 143 -2.47 10.23 8.55
CA TYR A 143 -3.42 9.85 7.52
C TYR A 143 -4.76 10.56 7.77
N LEU A 144 -5.25 11.24 6.74
CA LEU A 144 -6.51 11.97 6.76
C LEU A 144 -7.64 11.07 6.25
N PRO A 145 -8.79 10.99 6.93
CA PRO A 145 -9.93 10.22 6.45
C PRO A 145 -10.44 10.80 5.12
N THR A 146 -10.82 9.93 4.20
CA THR A 146 -11.29 10.32 2.87
C THR A 146 -12.58 9.63 2.47
N TRP A 147 -13.44 10.37 1.77
CA TRP A 147 -14.65 9.87 1.13
C TRP A 147 -14.67 10.30 -0.34
N ARG A 148 -14.69 9.31 -1.25
CA ARG A 148 -14.71 9.53 -2.71
C ARG A 148 -13.62 10.53 -3.18
N GLY A 149 -12.42 10.41 -2.62
CA GLY A 149 -11.27 11.25 -2.96
C GLY A 149 -11.23 12.61 -2.25
N ASN A 150 -12.23 12.96 -1.44
CA ASN A 150 -12.23 14.19 -0.65
C ASN A 150 -11.80 13.90 0.78
N VAL A 151 -10.96 14.77 1.35
CA VAL A 151 -10.65 14.74 2.78
C VAL A 151 -11.91 15.10 3.56
N ILE A 152 -12.21 14.30 4.58
CA ILE A 152 -13.26 14.59 5.55
C ILE A 152 -12.64 15.49 6.62
N ASP A 153 -13.27 16.64 6.87
CA ASP A 153 -12.89 17.57 7.92
C ASP A 153 -13.50 17.14 9.27
N GLU A 154 -13.21 15.91 9.68
CA GLU A 154 -13.63 15.32 10.95
C GLU A 154 -12.49 14.49 11.54
N GLU A 155 -12.37 14.51 12.87
CA GLU A 155 -11.39 13.69 13.60
C GLU A 155 -11.87 12.24 13.67
N ILE A 156 -11.56 11.46 12.62
CA ILE A 156 -11.79 10.02 12.58
C ILE A 156 -10.46 9.29 12.67
N GLU A 157 -10.19 8.70 13.82
CA GLU A 157 -8.98 7.90 14.04
C GLU A 157 -8.99 6.63 13.19
N MET A 158 -7.87 6.36 12.50
CA MET A 158 -7.65 5.10 11.82
C MET A 158 -7.48 3.97 12.85
N ASN A 159 -8.22 2.87 12.70
CA ASN A 159 -7.98 1.66 13.50
C ASN A 159 -6.78 0.87 12.93
N PRO A 160 -5.60 0.90 13.59
CA PRO A 160 -4.40 0.26 13.06
C PRO A 160 -4.50 -1.27 13.00
N SER A 161 -5.39 -1.86 13.80
CA SER A 161 -5.64 -3.32 13.83
C SER A 161 -6.54 -3.80 12.69
N ARG A 162 -7.13 -2.87 11.91
CA ARG A 162 -8.07 -3.19 10.80
C ARG A 162 -7.61 -2.66 9.45
N VAL A 163 -6.32 -2.39 9.28
CA VAL A 163 -5.76 -2.01 7.96
C VAL A 163 -5.78 -3.20 7.02
N LEU A 164 -6.60 -3.10 5.98
CA LEU A 164 -6.86 -4.18 5.03
C LEU A 164 -5.94 -4.21 3.82
N GLY A 165 -5.34 -3.08 3.50
CA GLY A 165 -4.61 -2.86 2.27
C GLY A 165 -4.06 -1.45 2.22
N MET A 166 -3.29 -1.18 1.18
CA MET A 166 -2.75 0.14 0.92
C MET A 166 -2.69 0.41 -0.58
N SER A 167 -2.63 1.67 -0.95
CA SER A 167 -2.41 2.08 -2.33
C SER A 167 -1.37 3.19 -2.41
N LEU A 168 -0.73 3.26 -3.58
CA LEU A 168 0.05 4.41 -4.01
C LEU A 168 -0.65 4.99 -5.23
N SER A 169 -0.91 6.29 -5.21
CA SER A 169 -1.52 7.02 -6.32
C SER A 169 -0.67 8.22 -6.71
N VAL A 170 -0.66 8.53 -8.00
CA VAL A 170 -0.03 9.70 -8.60
C VAL A 170 -1.11 10.44 -9.35
N ASN A 171 -1.18 11.75 -9.13
CA ASN A 171 -2.16 12.63 -9.75
C ASN A 171 -1.45 13.73 -10.54
N ALA A 172 -2.02 14.10 -11.69
CA ALA A 172 -1.57 15.24 -12.49
C ALA A 172 -1.92 16.56 -11.81
N GLU A 173 -3.03 16.62 -11.08
CA GLU A 173 -3.46 17.81 -10.35
C GLU A 173 -3.38 17.61 -8.83
N GLY A 174 -3.14 18.71 -8.12
CA GLY A 174 -3.00 18.74 -6.66
C GLY A 174 -1.56 18.65 -6.18
N GLY A 175 -1.41 18.45 -4.86
CA GLY A 175 -0.12 18.45 -4.17
C GLY A 175 0.14 19.73 -3.36
N VAL A 176 1.16 19.71 -2.52
CA VAL A 176 1.62 20.90 -1.77
C VAL A 176 2.26 21.94 -2.70
N PRO A 177 2.36 23.21 -2.25
CA PRO A 177 3.13 24.22 -2.96
C PRO A 177 4.53 23.72 -3.34
N GLY A 178 4.89 23.86 -4.62
CA GLY A 178 6.17 23.42 -5.17
C GLY A 178 6.18 21.99 -5.74
N ALA A 179 5.09 21.24 -5.63
CA ALA A 179 4.94 19.98 -6.35
C ALA A 179 4.88 20.21 -7.87
N LYS A 180 5.43 19.27 -8.66
CA LYS A 180 5.23 19.25 -10.10
C LYS A 180 3.80 18.79 -10.39
N SER A 181 3.05 19.62 -11.10
CA SER A 181 1.69 19.32 -11.56
C SER A 181 1.62 19.36 -13.10
N GLY A 182 0.57 18.77 -13.64
CA GLY A 182 0.28 18.65 -15.07
C GLY A 182 0.35 17.21 -15.59
N PRO A 183 -0.15 16.99 -16.81
CA PRO A 183 -0.06 15.70 -17.49
C PRO A 183 1.40 15.35 -17.86
N GLY A 184 1.61 14.08 -18.21
CA GLY A 184 2.89 13.58 -18.70
C GLY A 184 3.32 12.29 -18.01
N ASP A 185 4.54 11.86 -18.36
CA ASP A 185 5.07 10.60 -17.88
C ASP A 185 5.52 10.69 -16.42
N PHE A 186 5.25 9.63 -15.67
CA PHE A 186 5.76 9.43 -14.33
C PHE A 186 6.50 8.09 -14.22
N ARG A 187 7.49 8.06 -13.33
CA ARG A 187 8.22 6.87 -12.94
C ARG A 187 8.58 6.97 -11.46
N LEU A 188 8.12 5.99 -10.69
CA LEU A 188 8.40 5.82 -9.27
C LEU A 188 9.09 4.47 -9.08
N GLU A 189 10.29 4.51 -8.50
CA GLU A 189 11.03 3.30 -8.14
C GLU A 189 10.85 2.99 -6.65
N LEU A 190 10.66 1.72 -6.35
CA LEU A 190 10.32 1.21 -5.03
C LEU A 190 11.25 0.06 -4.67
N ASP A 191 11.97 0.21 -3.57
CA ASP A 191 12.79 -0.84 -3.01
C ASP A 191 11.95 -1.71 -2.07
N TRP A 192 11.30 -1.09 -1.08
CA TRP A 192 10.46 -1.81 -0.13
C TRP A 192 9.37 -0.93 0.50
N ILE A 193 8.41 -1.59 1.13
CA ILE A 193 7.44 -1.01 2.05
C ILE A 193 7.46 -1.84 3.33
N LYS A 194 7.72 -1.19 4.46
CA LYS A 194 7.80 -1.82 5.78
C LYS A 194 6.76 -1.22 6.71
N ALA A 195 6.17 -2.07 7.56
CA ALA A 195 5.53 -1.63 8.78
C ALA A 195 6.57 -1.55 9.89
N ILE A 196 6.53 -0.48 10.68
CA ILE A 196 7.44 -0.24 11.79
C ILE A 196 6.60 -0.09 13.06
N ARG A 197 6.96 -0.80 14.12
CA ARG A 197 6.40 -0.59 15.45
C ARG A 197 7.15 0.57 16.11
N THR A 198 6.45 1.67 16.38
CA THR A 198 6.97 2.70 17.27
C THR A 198 6.97 2.16 18.70
N GLN A 199 8.09 2.34 19.40
CA GLN A 199 8.21 2.01 20.83
C GLN A 199 7.39 2.99 21.68
#